data_AF-A0A6N7XRU9-F1
#
_entry.id   AF-A0A6N7XRU9-F1
#
_cell.length_a   1.000
_cell.length_b   1.000
_cell.length_c   1.000
_cell.angle_alpha   90.00
_cell.angle_beta   90.00
_cell.angle_gamma   90.00
#
_symmetry.space_group_name_H-M   'P 1'
#
loop_
_entity.id
_entity.type
_entity.pdbx_description
1 polymer ?
#
loop_
_entity_poly.entity_id
_entity_poly.type
_entity_poly.pdbx_seq_one_letter_code
_entity_poly.pdbx_strand_id
1 'polypeptide(L)'
;MPTPLRYQVTHYDCGPTSLLNALAVLFDRDELPPDVLKGVYALSLDRYYDGLAYHGGTSGMAMAHIAFWLQDYADRTGFPLRAMRITGQQVSLAEGSPLRESLGQGGVAVAGVRLDVDHYVVLTGFQDGCVRVFDPFWSAPGQREWGPGVMQVTDAPFSHNRLIRPEVMDSEDDHEYSFACASGAEAVLMWRTSPRGAEARN
;
A
#
# COMPACT_ATOMS: atom_id res chain seq x y z
N MET A 1 -7.78 -6.81 -17.94
CA MET A 1 -8.71 -7.33 -16.90
C MET A 1 -8.20 -6.97 -15.50
N PRO A 2 -9.05 -6.54 -14.55
CA PRO A 2 -8.62 -6.25 -13.17
C PRO A 2 -8.15 -7.52 -12.45
N THR A 3 -7.25 -7.36 -11.49
CA THR A 3 -6.73 -8.47 -10.66
C THR A 3 -7.19 -8.31 -9.22
N PRO A 4 -7.78 -9.36 -8.59
CA PRO A 4 -8.11 -9.32 -7.17
C PRO A 4 -6.87 -9.05 -6.32
N LEU A 5 -7.05 -8.30 -5.24
CA LEU A 5 -6.01 -8.05 -4.25
C LEU A 5 -5.78 -9.32 -3.43
N ARG A 6 -4.53 -9.52 -3.02
CA ARG A 6 -4.06 -10.78 -2.44
C ARG A 6 -3.59 -10.61 -1.00
N TYR A 7 -3.69 -11.68 -0.24
CA TYR A 7 -3.14 -11.78 1.12
C TYR A 7 -1.68 -12.23 1.09
N GLN A 8 -0.93 -11.88 2.12
CA GLN A 8 0.44 -12.32 2.31
C GLN A 8 0.49 -13.83 2.56
N VAL A 9 1.58 -14.47 2.15
CA VAL A 9 1.73 -15.94 2.24
C VAL A 9 2.41 -16.34 3.55
N THR A 10 3.29 -15.49 4.06
CA THR A 10 4.08 -15.70 5.28
C THR A 10 3.82 -14.57 6.27
N HIS A 11 4.42 -14.63 7.45
CA HIS A 11 4.35 -13.51 8.40
C HIS A 11 5.21 -12.29 7.99
N TYR A 12 5.98 -12.38 6.90
CA TYR A 12 7.07 -11.42 6.61
C TYR A 12 6.89 -10.65 5.29
N ASP A 13 5.96 -11.05 4.43
CA ASP A 13 5.80 -10.57 3.05
C ASP A 13 4.64 -9.57 2.86
N CYS A 14 4.22 -8.87 3.93
CA CYS A 14 3.25 -7.78 3.83
C CYS A 14 3.72 -6.66 2.89
N GLY A 15 5.00 -6.29 2.94
CA GLY A 15 5.62 -5.27 2.08
C GLY A 15 5.46 -5.54 0.58
N PRO A 16 6.04 -6.63 0.02
CA PRO A 16 5.88 -6.95 -1.39
C PRO A 16 4.42 -7.20 -1.76
N THR A 17 3.63 -7.82 -0.88
CA THR A 17 2.20 -8.05 -1.14
C THR A 17 1.44 -6.74 -1.34
N SER A 18 1.64 -5.76 -0.46
CA SER A 18 0.98 -4.45 -0.55
C SER A 18 1.44 -3.64 -1.76
N LEU A 19 2.73 -3.69 -2.13
CA LEU A 19 3.25 -3.09 -3.37
C LEU A 19 2.61 -3.69 -4.62
N LEU A 20 2.49 -5.02 -4.67
CA LEU A 20 1.86 -5.70 -5.80
C LEU A 20 0.35 -5.44 -5.86
N ASN A 21 -0.31 -5.32 -4.70
CA ASN A 21 -1.73 -4.92 -4.64
C ASN A 21 -1.93 -3.50 -5.13
N ALA A 22 -1.07 -2.55 -4.74
CA ALA A 22 -1.11 -1.18 -5.27
C ALA A 22 -1.00 -1.14 -6.80
N LEU A 23 -0.08 -1.91 -7.38
CA LEU A 23 0.03 -2.05 -8.83
C LEU A 23 -1.24 -2.66 -9.45
N ALA A 24 -1.85 -3.67 -8.82
CA ALA A 24 -3.10 -4.27 -9.28
C ALA A 24 -4.32 -3.33 -9.18
N VAL A 25 -4.32 -2.38 -8.25
CA VAL A 25 -5.32 -1.31 -8.17
C VAL A 25 -5.13 -0.29 -9.29
N LEU A 26 -3.89 0.00 -9.68
CA LEU A 26 -3.63 0.97 -10.74
C LEU A 26 -3.80 0.37 -12.14
N PHE A 27 -3.37 -0.87 -12.35
CA PHE A 27 -3.24 -1.47 -13.68
C PHE A 27 -4.01 -2.77 -13.81
N ASP A 28 -4.58 -2.97 -15.00
CA ASP A 28 -5.10 -4.26 -15.40
C ASP A 28 -3.96 -5.26 -15.62
N ARG A 29 -4.27 -6.56 -15.50
CA ARG A 29 -3.31 -7.66 -15.66
C ARG A 29 -2.48 -7.56 -16.94
N ASP A 30 -3.14 -7.18 -18.04
CA ASP A 30 -2.54 -7.13 -19.37
C ASP A 30 -1.65 -5.89 -19.56
N GLU A 31 -1.71 -4.91 -18.65
CA GLU A 31 -0.89 -3.71 -18.65
C GLU A 31 0.40 -3.89 -17.82
N LEU A 32 0.42 -4.82 -16.87
CA LEU A 32 1.53 -4.96 -15.91
C LEU A 32 2.72 -5.72 -16.53
N PRO A 33 3.90 -5.07 -16.66
CA PRO A 33 5.08 -5.75 -17.16
C PRO A 33 5.61 -6.76 -16.12
N PRO A 34 5.97 -8.00 -16.52
CA PRO A 34 6.52 -9.00 -15.61
C PRO A 34 7.78 -8.51 -14.86
N ASP A 35 8.58 -7.65 -15.49
CA ASP A 35 9.80 -7.10 -14.89
C ASP A 35 9.50 -6.21 -13.67
N VAL A 36 8.36 -5.51 -13.66
CA VAL A 36 7.88 -4.74 -12.49
C VAL A 36 7.62 -5.67 -11.32
N LEU A 37 6.93 -6.79 -11.56
CA LEU A 37 6.63 -7.79 -10.52
C LEU A 37 7.92 -8.41 -9.98
N LYS A 38 8.84 -8.78 -10.88
CA LYS A 38 10.16 -9.32 -10.52
C LYS A 38 10.95 -8.33 -9.66
N GLY A 39 10.95 -7.05 -10.03
CA GLY A 39 11.64 -5.99 -9.30
C GLY A 39 11.10 -5.82 -7.87
N VAL A 40 9.78 -5.79 -7.70
CA VAL A 40 9.16 -5.73 -6.36
C VAL A 40 9.62 -6.90 -5.49
N TYR A 41 9.56 -8.13 -6.00
CA TYR A 41 10.03 -9.29 -5.23
C TYR A 41 11.53 -9.20 -4.92
N ALA A 42 12.37 -8.86 -5.89
CA ALA A 42 13.82 -8.84 -5.74
C ALA A 42 14.34 -7.73 -4.81
N LEU A 43 13.61 -6.62 -4.69
CA LEU A 43 14.01 -5.46 -3.90
C LEU A 43 13.34 -5.41 -2.51
N SER A 44 12.37 -6.29 -2.26
CA SER A 44 11.68 -6.44 -0.98
C SER A 44 12.34 -7.52 -0.09
N LEU A 45 11.81 -7.71 1.13
CA LEU A 45 12.27 -8.75 2.06
C LEU A 45 13.79 -8.67 2.30
N ASP A 46 14.28 -7.55 2.79
CA ASP A 46 15.71 -7.29 2.97
C ASP A 46 16.21 -7.50 4.41
N ARG A 47 15.31 -7.63 5.39
CA ARG A 47 15.70 -7.69 6.81
C ARG A 47 15.97 -9.12 7.30
N TYR A 48 17.00 -9.25 8.12
CA TYR A 48 17.29 -10.46 8.90
C TYR A 48 16.67 -10.33 10.29
N TYR A 49 16.21 -11.45 10.86
CA TYR A 49 15.79 -11.52 12.25
C TYR A 49 16.31 -12.81 12.86
N ASP A 50 16.97 -12.70 14.02
CA ASP A 50 17.56 -13.84 14.74
C ASP A 50 18.44 -14.76 13.85
N GLY A 51 19.28 -14.15 13.01
CA GLY A 51 20.15 -14.87 12.07
C GLY A 51 19.45 -15.51 10.87
N LEU A 52 18.11 -15.46 10.80
CA LEU A 52 17.33 -15.98 9.68
C LEU A 52 17.10 -14.88 8.64
N ALA A 53 17.52 -15.17 7.40
CA ALA A 53 17.31 -14.27 6.27
C ALA A 53 15.81 -14.02 6.06
N TYR A 54 15.46 -12.76 5.79
CA TYR A 54 14.12 -12.33 5.36
C TYR A 54 13.01 -12.42 6.43
N HIS A 55 13.32 -12.96 7.61
CA HIS A 55 12.37 -13.06 8.74
C HIS A 55 12.15 -11.71 9.44
N GLY A 56 12.86 -10.66 9.05
CA GLY A 56 12.48 -9.30 9.41
C GLY A 56 11.49 -8.69 8.43
N GLY A 57 11.18 -9.31 7.30
CA GLY A 57 10.34 -8.69 6.27
C GLY A 57 11.03 -7.55 5.53
N THR A 58 10.25 -6.55 5.10
CA THR A 58 10.72 -5.41 4.29
C THR A 58 11.02 -4.20 5.17
N SER A 59 12.16 -3.54 4.97
CA SER A 59 12.54 -2.30 5.66
C SER A 59 12.01 -1.05 4.93
N GLY A 60 11.96 0.08 5.65
CA GLY A 60 11.72 1.37 5.01
C GLY A 60 12.78 1.80 4.00
N MET A 61 14.01 1.28 4.12
CA MET A 61 15.06 1.49 3.11
C MET A 61 14.77 0.72 1.83
N ALA A 62 14.28 -0.52 1.93
CA ALA A 62 13.78 -1.26 0.77
C ALA A 62 12.58 -0.54 0.14
N MET A 63 11.64 -0.02 0.93
CA MET A 63 10.53 0.79 0.40
C MET A 63 11.01 2.04 -0.34
N ALA A 64 11.99 2.75 0.21
CA ALA A 64 12.61 3.90 -0.47
C ALA A 64 13.25 3.51 -1.80
N HIS A 65 14.01 2.40 -1.81
CA HIS A 65 14.67 1.91 -3.00
C HIS A 65 13.66 1.45 -4.07
N ILE A 66 12.59 0.76 -3.68
CA ILE A 66 11.52 0.33 -4.58
C ILE A 66 10.81 1.55 -5.18
N ALA A 67 10.48 2.57 -4.38
CA ALA A 67 9.86 3.79 -4.90
C ALA A 67 10.74 4.48 -5.95
N PHE A 68 12.04 4.60 -5.68
CA PHE A 68 13.01 5.14 -6.63
C PHE A 68 13.11 4.26 -7.89
N TRP A 69 13.21 2.95 -7.72
CA TRP A 69 13.33 2.00 -8.83
C TRP A 69 12.10 2.00 -9.73
N LEU A 70 10.89 2.06 -9.17
CA LEU A 70 9.64 2.16 -9.93
C LEU A 70 9.59 3.45 -10.75
N GLN A 71 10.05 4.56 -10.18
CA GLN A 71 10.11 5.83 -10.89
C GLN A 71 11.14 5.80 -12.03
N ASP A 72 12.37 5.32 -11.77
CA ASP A 72 13.40 5.19 -12.81
C ASP A 72 12.99 4.19 -13.91
N TYR A 73 12.31 3.11 -13.55
CA TYR A 73 11.72 2.18 -14.51
C TYR A 73 10.70 2.88 -15.41
N ALA A 74 9.78 3.66 -14.84
CA ALA A 74 8.79 4.41 -15.60
C ALA A 74 9.44 5.43 -16.55
N ASP A 75 10.43 6.18 -16.07
CA ASP A 75 11.14 7.20 -16.85
C ASP A 75 11.91 6.59 -18.03
N ARG A 76 12.49 5.39 -17.87
CA ARG A 76 13.26 4.71 -18.92
C ARG A 76 12.41 3.96 -19.93
N THR A 77 11.27 3.44 -19.52
CA THR A 77 10.44 2.54 -20.35
C THR A 77 9.22 3.23 -20.92
N GLY A 78 8.84 4.40 -20.39
CA GLY A 78 7.57 5.05 -20.69
C GLY A 78 6.35 4.38 -20.04
N PHE A 79 6.57 3.46 -19.08
CA PHE A 79 5.47 2.87 -18.33
C PHE A 79 4.69 3.97 -17.57
N PRO A 80 3.35 4.05 -17.69
CA PRO A 80 2.58 5.21 -17.22
C PRO A 80 2.32 5.19 -15.70
N LEU A 81 3.39 5.14 -14.92
CA LEU A 81 3.43 5.16 -13.47
C LEU A 81 4.24 6.36 -12.99
N ARG A 82 3.80 6.95 -11.88
CA ARG A 82 4.63 7.81 -11.05
C ARG A 82 4.69 7.21 -9.65
N ALA A 83 5.88 7.20 -9.06
CA ALA A 83 6.12 6.65 -7.74
C ALA A 83 7.03 7.55 -6.92
N MET A 84 6.73 7.72 -5.63
CA MET A 84 7.60 8.44 -4.70
C MET A 84 7.38 8.00 -3.26
N ARG A 85 8.41 8.13 -2.43
CA ARG A 85 8.29 7.94 -0.97
C ARG A 85 8.07 9.27 -0.29
N ILE A 86 7.17 9.28 0.69
CA ILE A 86 6.96 10.35 1.66
C ILE A 86 7.21 9.80 3.06
N THR A 87 7.63 10.67 3.99
CA THR A 87 7.92 10.28 5.37
C THR A 87 7.49 11.35 6.36
N GLY A 88 7.43 10.95 7.63
CA GLY A 88 7.15 11.88 8.71
C GLY A 88 5.75 12.49 8.62
N GLN A 89 5.65 13.78 8.90
CA GLN A 89 4.40 14.56 8.85
C GLN A 89 3.74 14.61 7.46
N GLN A 90 4.44 14.24 6.38
CA GLN A 90 3.83 14.14 5.05
C GLN A 90 2.86 12.95 4.96
N VAL A 91 3.03 11.95 5.82
CA VAL A 91 2.16 10.78 5.97
C VAL A 91 1.04 11.17 6.92
N SER A 92 0.04 11.85 6.36
CA SER A 92 -1.17 12.27 7.06
C SER A 92 -2.35 12.19 6.12
N LEU A 93 -3.55 12.02 6.65
CA LEU A 93 -4.82 12.09 5.92
C LEU A 93 -5.54 13.42 6.13
N ALA A 94 -4.89 14.39 6.78
CA ALA A 94 -5.34 15.76 6.90
C ALA A 94 -5.53 16.41 5.52
N GLU A 95 -6.41 17.40 5.45
CA GLU A 95 -6.67 18.15 4.23
C GLU A 95 -5.40 18.83 3.68
N GLY A 96 -5.16 18.73 2.37
CA GLY A 96 -3.96 19.26 1.71
C GLY A 96 -2.67 18.45 1.93
N SER A 97 -2.73 17.32 2.63
CA SER A 97 -1.56 16.43 2.76
C SER A 97 -1.26 15.71 1.44
N PRO A 98 0.02 15.43 1.12
CA PRO A 98 0.39 14.73 -0.12
C PRO A 98 -0.27 13.36 -0.26
N LEU A 99 -0.40 12.62 0.86
CA LEU A 99 -1.06 11.32 0.88
C LEU A 99 -2.55 11.44 0.55
N ARG A 100 -3.28 12.35 1.20
CA ARG A 100 -4.71 12.55 0.93
C ARG A 100 -4.96 13.01 -0.50
N GLU A 101 -4.16 13.95 -0.99
CA GLU A 101 -4.28 14.46 -2.36
C GLU A 101 -4.04 13.36 -3.40
N SER A 102 -3.01 12.54 -3.21
CA SER A 102 -2.71 11.41 -4.08
C SER A 102 -3.89 10.43 -4.16
N LEU A 103 -4.44 10.04 -3.00
CA LEU A 103 -5.62 9.17 -2.91
C LEU A 103 -6.86 9.79 -3.56
N GLY A 104 -7.07 11.10 -3.38
CA GLY A 104 -8.19 11.85 -3.95
C GLY A 104 -8.17 11.93 -5.49
N GLN A 105 -6.98 11.85 -6.09
CA GLN A 105 -6.79 11.87 -7.54
C GLN A 105 -6.79 10.46 -8.17
N GLY A 106 -7.17 9.43 -7.40
CA GLY A 106 -7.18 8.04 -7.86
C GLY A 106 -5.81 7.35 -7.82
N GLY A 107 -4.85 7.94 -7.12
CA GLY A 107 -3.63 7.27 -6.71
C GLY A 107 -3.86 6.27 -5.57
N VAL A 108 -2.80 5.54 -5.23
CA VAL A 108 -2.75 4.58 -4.13
C VAL A 108 -1.52 4.84 -3.29
N ALA A 109 -1.54 4.38 -2.05
CA ALA A 109 -0.38 4.46 -1.17
C ALA A 109 -0.12 3.13 -0.47
N VAL A 110 1.13 2.70 -0.41
CA VAL A 110 1.56 1.62 0.49
C VAL A 110 2.13 2.28 1.73
N ALA A 111 1.44 2.17 2.86
CA ALA A 111 1.80 2.87 4.09
C ALA A 111 2.22 1.88 5.19
N GLY A 112 3.22 2.29 5.97
CA GLY A 112 3.57 1.62 7.22
C GLY A 112 2.57 1.98 8.31
N VAL A 113 1.99 0.97 8.96
CA VAL A 113 1.05 1.10 10.08
C VAL A 113 1.45 0.17 11.21
N ARG A 114 0.93 0.42 12.41
CA ARG A 114 1.02 -0.56 13.51
C ARG A 114 -0.08 -1.61 13.39
N LEU A 115 0.27 -2.88 13.54
CA LEU A 115 -0.67 -3.99 13.73
C LEU A 115 0.00 -5.06 14.60
N ASP A 116 0.05 -4.81 15.91
CA ASP A 116 0.87 -5.52 16.92
C ASP A 116 2.41 -5.36 16.69
N VAL A 117 2.83 -5.32 15.43
CA VAL A 117 4.18 -5.06 14.91
C VAL A 117 4.10 -4.07 13.75
N ASP A 118 5.24 -3.67 13.20
CA ASP A 118 5.28 -2.86 11.97
C ASP A 118 4.70 -3.66 10.79
N HIS A 119 3.78 -3.04 10.04
CA HIS A 119 3.03 -3.70 8.98
C HIS A 119 2.81 -2.78 7.79
N TYR A 120 2.75 -3.32 6.58
CA TYR A 120 2.43 -2.53 5.37
C TYR A 120 1.07 -2.90 4.82
N VAL A 121 0.24 -1.88 4.61
CA VAL A 121 -1.09 -1.99 4.00
C VAL A 121 -1.15 -1.12 2.74
N VAL A 122 -2.15 -1.35 1.88
CA VAL A 122 -2.42 -0.47 0.73
C VAL A 122 -3.69 0.35 0.94
N LEU A 123 -3.59 1.65 0.72
CA LEU A 123 -4.67 2.62 0.75
C LEU A 123 -5.12 2.87 -0.68
N THR A 124 -6.41 2.75 -0.96
CA THR A 124 -6.95 2.74 -2.33
C THR A 124 -7.99 3.85 -2.58
N GLY A 125 -8.04 4.83 -1.70
CA GLY A 125 -8.89 6.02 -1.79
C GLY A 125 -9.85 6.14 -0.61
N PHE A 126 -10.95 6.88 -0.80
CA PHE A 126 -11.95 7.15 0.24
C PHE A 126 -13.33 6.62 -0.16
N GLN A 127 -14.09 6.18 0.85
CA GLN A 127 -15.51 5.79 0.74
C GLN A 127 -16.23 6.26 2.01
N ASP A 128 -17.27 7.07 1.85
CA ASP A 128 -18.12 7.57 2.94
C ASP A 128 -17.33 8.19 4.11
N GLY A 129 -16.28 8.96 3.77
CA GLY A 129 -15.38 9.60 4.73
C GLY A 129 -14.32 8.68 5.35
N CYS A 130 -14.40 7.36 5.13
CA CYS A 130 -13.39 6.39 5.56
C CYS A 130 -12.35 6.16 4.46
N VAL A 131 -11.13 5.79 4.85
CA VAL A 131 -10.09 5.30 3.97
C VAL A 131 -10.38 3.85 3.59
N ARG A 132 -10.33 3.54 2.30
CA ARG A 132 -10.30 2.18 1.79
C ARG A 132 -8.91 1.60 1.98
N VAL A 133 -8.80 0.56 2.79
CA VAL A 133 -7.53 -0.11 3.10
C VAL A 133 -7.64 -1.59 2.76
N PHE A 134 -6.65 -2.12 2.05
CA PHE A 134 -6.47 -3.55 1.94
C PHE A 134 -5.29 -3.97 2.82
N ASP A 135 -5.63 -4.68 3.89
CA ASP A 135 -4.69 -5.32 4.78
C ASP A 135 -4.32 -6.71 4.22
N PRO A 136 -3.05 -6.97 3.85
CA PRO A 136 -2.65 -8.27 3.33
C PRO A 136 -2.65 -9.37 4.41
N PHE A 137 -2.77 -9.04 5.70
CA PHE A 137 -2.90 -10.01 6.77
C PHE A 137 -4.36 -10.44 6.93
N TRP A 138 -4.69 -11.64 6.44
CA TRP A 138 -6.06 -12.14 6.47
C TRP A 138 -6.54 -12.45 7.89
N SER A 139 -7.79 -12.09 8.19
CA SER A 139 -8.52 -12.58 9.35
C SER A 139 -9.91 -13.05 8.94
N ALA A 140 -10.39 -14.15 9.52
CA ALA A 140 -11.76 -14.58 9.29
C ALA A 140 -12.74 -13.54 9.86
N PRO A 141 -13.91 -13.35 9.22
CA PRO A 141 -14.96 -12.49 9.77
C PRO A 141 -15.35 -12.94 11.20
N GLY A 142 -15.39 -12.01 12.14
CA GLY A 142 -15.72 -12.27 13.54
C GLY A 142 -14.61 -12.94 14.37
N GLN A 143 -13.44 -13.22 13.79
CA GLN A 143 -12.30 -13.76 14.53
C GLN A 143 -11.62 -12.72 15.43
N ARG A 144 -11.65 -11.45 15.02
CA ARG A 144 -11.05 -10.31 15.73
C ARG A 144 -12.09 -9.21 15.84
N GLU A 145 -12.24 -8.66 17.04
CA GLU A 145 -12.93 -7.39 17.24
C GLU A 145 -11.96 -6.27 16.92
N TRP A 146 -12.35 -5.38 16.02
CA TRP A 146 -11.54 -4.24 15.63
C TRP A 146 -11.92 -3.02 16.49
N GLY A 147 -10.95 -2.15 16.73
CA GLY A 147 -11.19 -0.91 17.48
C GLY A 147 -12.22 0.01 16.81
N PRO A 148 -12.78 0.98 17.56
CA PRO A 148 -13.70 1.98 17.01
C PRO A 148 -13.12 2.65 15.76
N GLY A 149 -13.93 2.75 14.71
CA GLY A 149 -13.52 3.38 13.45
C GLY A 149 -12.80 2.45 12.46
N VAL A 150 -12.65 1.17 12.77
CA VAL A 150 -12.15 0.13 11.85
C VAL A 150 -13.27 -0.85 11.54
N MET A 151 -13.60 -1.04 10.26
CA MET A 151 -14.63 -1.96 9.80
C MET A 151 -14.05 -2.97 8.81
N GLN A 152 -14.38 -4.25 8.99
CA GLN A 152 -14.01 -5.31 8.04
C GLN A 152 -14.99 -5.37 6.87
N VAL A 153 -14.46 -5.52 5.66
CA VAL A 153 -15.21 -5.66 4.41
C VAL A 153 -14.82 -6.98 3.73
N THR A 154 -15.80 -7.72 3.23
CA THR A 154 -15.60 -9.09 2.68
C THR A 154 -15.94 -9.23 1.20
N ASP A 155 -16.54 -8.20 0.60
CA ASP A 155 -17.11 -8.22 -0.74
C ASP A 155 -16.50 -7.17 -1.69
N ALA A 156 -15.32 -6.64 -1.37
CA ALA A 156 -14.59 -5.65 -2.18
C ALA A 156 -13.19 -6.14 -2.64
N PRO A 157 -13.09 -7.30 -3.32
CA PRO A 157 -11.81 -7.99 -3.57
C PRO A 157 -10.83 -7.23 -4.47
N PHE A 158 -11.25 -6.16 -5.14
CA PHE A 158 -10.42 -5.36 -6.04
C PHE A 158 -9.97 -4.02 -5.44
N SER A 159 -10.38 -3.69 -4.22
CA SER A 159 -10.11 -2.37 -3.66
C SER A 159 -9.75 -2.37 -2.18
N HIS A 160 -10.46 -3.09 -1.32
CA HIS A 160 -10.23 -3.01 0.12
C HIS A 160 -10.85 -4.19 0.87
N ASN A 161 -10.33 -4.43 2.07
CA ASN A 161 -10.95 -5.35 3.03
C ASN A 161 -11.14 -4.68 4.41
N ARG A 162 -10.79 -3.39 4.52
CA ARG A 162 -11.03 -2.52 5.67
C ARG A 162 -11.54 -1.15 5.20
N LEU A 163 -12.46 -0.59 5.98
CA LEU A 163 -12.77 0.83 5.99
C LEU A 163 -12.31 1.39 7.32
N ILE A 164 -11.41 2.37 7.28
CA ILE A 164 -10.77 2.92 8.47
C ILE A 164 -11.00 4.41 8.50
N ARG A 165 -11.46 4.94 9.63
CA ARG A 165 -11.63 6.39 9.78
C ARG A 165 -10.26 7.09 9.76
N PRO A 166 -10.12 8.24 9.09
CA PRO A 166 -8.84 8.95 9.00
C PRO A 166 -8.20 9.23 10.37
N GLU A 167 -9.01 9.59 11.37
CA GLU A 167 -8.54 9.88 12.72
C GLU A 167 -7.90 8.68 13.43
N VAL A 168 -8.23 7.45 13.03
CA VAL A 168 -7.57 6.23 13.53
C VAL A 168 -6.16 6.15 12.95
N MET A 169 -6.01 6.40 11.65
CA MET A 169 -4.70 6.31 11.01
C MET A 169 -3.77 7.49 11.37
N ASP A 170 -4.32 8.70 11.49
CA ASP A 170 -3.59 9.92 11.85
C ASP A 170 -3.33 10.07 13.36
N SER A 171 -3.75 9.10 14.18
CA SER A 171 -3.56 9.12 15.62
C SER A 171 -2.08 9.18 16.00
N GLU A 172 -1.75 9.98 17.03
CA GLU A 172 -0.41 10.00 17.63
C GLU A 172 -0.18 8.82 18.59
N ASP A 173 -1.25 8.11 18.96
CA ASP A 173 -1.19 6.94 19.82
C ASP A 173 -0.77 5.69 19.02
N ASP A 174 0.01 4.82 19.68
CA ASP A 174 0.45 3.54 19.10
C ASP A 174 -0.67 2.49 19.22
N HIS A 175 -1.47 2.32 18.16
CA HIS A 175 -2.57 1.35 18.12
C HIS A 175 -2.76 0.79 16.71
N GLU A 176 -3.63 -0.21 16.58
CA GLU A 176 -3.92 -0.83 15.29
C GLU A 176 -4.30 0.20 14.23
N TYR A 177 -3.62 0.10 13.08
CA TYR A 177 -3.72 0.95 11.90
C TYR A 177 -3.28 2.41 12.05
N SER A 178 -2.78 2.87 13.20
CA SER A 178 -2.12 4.17 13.25
C SER A 178 -0.86 4.16 12.40
N PHE A 179 -0.59 5.26 11.70
CA PHE A 179 0.71 5.46 11.06
C PHE A 179 1.77 5.42 12.17
N ALA A 180 2.89 4.72 11.93
CA ALA A 180 3.95 4.60 12.93
C ALA A 180 4.26 5.98 13.54
N CYS A 181 4.27 6.10 14.89
CA CYS A 181 4.40 7.37 15.63
C CYS A 181 5.21 8.37 14.83
N ALA A 182 4.61 9.50 14.46
CA ALA A 182 4.88 10.35 13.28
C ALA A 182 6.35 10.60 12.85
N SER A 183 7.37 10.31 13.65
CA SER A 183 8.79 10.29 13.22
C SER A 183 9.17 9.06 12.40
N GLY A 184 8.46 7.93 12.54
CA GLY A 184 8.67 6.68 11.81
C GLY A 184 7.73 6.45 10.63
N ALA A 185 6.71 7.32 10.46
CA ALA A 185 5.71 7.16 9.41
C ALA A 185 6.34 7.23 8.02
N GLU A 186 5.92 6.32 7.14
CA GLU A 186 6.32 6.32 5.74
C GLU A 186 5.20 5.80 4.84
N ALA A 187 5.19 6.29 3.60
CA ALA A 187 4.35 5.72 2.56
C ALA A 187 5.03 5.83 1.19
N VAL A 188 4.76 4.86 0.32
CA VAL A 188 5.05 4.92 -1.11
C VAL A 188 3.78 5.30 -1.83
N LEU A 189 3.74 6.50 -2.40
CA LEU A 189 2.66 6.98 -3.23
C LEU A 189 2.87 6.50 -4.67
N MET A 190 1.80 6.04 -5.30
CA MET A 190 1.80 5.59 -6.69
C MET A 190 0.55 6.06 -7.41
N TRP A 191 0.68 6.55 -8.64
CA TRP A 191 -0.48 6.91 -9.46
C TRP A 191 -0.17 6.77 -10.95
N ARG A 192 -1.23 6.62 -11.75
CA ARG A 192 -1.10 6.57 -13.20
C ARG A 192 -0.86 7.97 -13.77
N THR A 193 -0.01 8.06 -14.79
CA THR A 193 0.20 9.29 -15.55
C THR A 193 -0.63 9.35 -16.84
N SER A 194 -1.29 8.25 -17.21
CA SER A 194 -2.24 8.18 -18.31
C SER A 194 -3.55 7.49 -17.89
N PRO A 195 -4.68 7.79 -18.56
CA PRO A 195 -5.95 7.12 -18.29
C PRO A 195 -5.84 5.59 -18.44
N ARG A 196 -6.66 4.85 -17.70
CA ARG A 196 -6.88 3.41 -17.96
C ARG A 196 -7.35 3.26 -19.41
N GLY A 197 -6.77 2.31 -20.14
CA GLY A 197 -7.06 2.08 -21.56
C GLY A 197 -8.54 1.75 -21.82
N ALA A 198 -9.34 2.79 -22.08
CA ALA A 198 -10.70 2.70 -22.61
C ALA A 198 -10.91 3.58 -23.86
N GLU A 199 -9.84 4.16 -24.44
CA GLU A 199 -9.89 4.95 -25.69
C GLU A 199 -8.93 4.44 -26.78
N ALA A 200 -8.62 3.14 -26.76
CA ALA A 200 -7.94 2.46 -27.87
C ALA A 200 -8.80 1.31 -28.45
N ARG A 201 -10.12 1.50 -28.44
CA ARG A 201 -11.04 0.68 -29.23
C ARG A 201 -11.69 1.60 -30.25
N ASN A 202 -11.24 1.48 -31.50
CA ASN A 202 -11.88 2.05 -32.68
C ASN A 202 -13.38 1.77 -32.70
#